data_AF-A0AAU5BFV1-F1
#
_entry.id   AF-A0AAU5BFV1-F1
#
_cell.length_a   1.000
_cell.length_b   1.000
_cell.length_c   1.000
_cell.angle_alpha   90.00
_cell.angle_beta   90.00
_cell.angle_gamma   90.00
#
_symmetry.space_group_name_H-M   'P 1'
#
loop_
_entity.id
_entity.type
_entity.pdbx_description
1 polymer ?
#
loop_
_entity_poly.entity_id
_entity_poly.type
_entity_poly.pdbx_seq_one_letter_code
_entity_poly.pdbx_strand_id
1 'polypeptide(L)'
;MTASVTTTASTTTAGDAARPSLAVRIAARAGGGVMRVFLVLVALFWLMPTIGLLLSSLRDGKDIAASGWWQVFTTPSQLTLDNYQHLLSNPAITDSLLSTVMITVPSTVLVVVIGSFAGYAFAWMDFPGRDWWFLVVVGLLVVPVQVALIPVSKLFGTLGIFETTLGVVLFHTAFGLPFAIFLLRNFFAEIPRELLEAARLDGAGEIRLFTRVVMPLGGPAIASLGIFQFLWVWNDMLVALIFADSGSPPITVALQQQVRQFGNNIDVLAPGAFVSMVIPLAVFFAFQRQFVSGVMAGAVK
;
A
#
# COMPACT_ATOMS: atom_id res chain seq x y z
N MET A 1 -33.05 -70.48 33.55
CA MET A 1 -31.73 -69.95 33.95
C MET A 1 -31.58 -68.57 33.34
N THR A 2 -31.47 -67.60 34.24
CA THR A 2 -31.43 -66.14 34.07
C THR A 2 -30.07 -65.65 33.56
N ALA A 3 -30.08 -64.65 32.67
CA ALA A 3 -29.02 -63.63 32.60
C ALA A 3 -29.52 -62.40 31.81
N SER A 4 -30.13 -61.46 32.53
CA SER A 4 -30.29 -60.06 32.12
C SER A 4 -28.91 -59.38 32.16
N VAL A 5 -28.39 -58.96 31.02
CA VAL A 5 -27.18 -58.15 30.94
C VAL A 5 -27.58 -56.69 31.11
N THR A 6 -27.29 -56.17 32.31
CA THR A 6 -27.48 -54.79 32.71
C THR A 6 -26.51 -53.89 31.96
N THR A 7 -27.04 -52.95 31.19
CA THR A 7 -26.30 -51.83 30.57
C THR A 7 -25.86 -50.87 31.67
N THR A 8 -24.59 -50.91 32.09
CA THR A 8 -24.01 -49.85 32.92
C THR A 8 -23.73 -48.63 32.04
N ALA A 9 -24.62 -47.65 32.12
CA ALA A 9 -24.34 -46.29 31.66
C ALA A 9 -23.20 -45.71 32.49
N SER A 10 -22.05 -45.46 31.87
CA SER A 10 -20.98 -44.66 32.47
C SER A 10 -21.44 -43.21 32.51
N THR A 11 -21.98 -42.78 33.65
CA THR A 11 -22.23 -41.37 33.93
C THR A 11 -20.88 -40.68 34.06
N THR A 12 -20.41 -40.04 33.00
CA THR A 12 -19.29 -39.08 33.08
C THR A 12 -19.78 -37.93 33.93
N THR A 13 -19.42 -37.94 35.21
CA THR A 13 -19.59 -36.80 36.11
C THR A 13 -18.90 -35.61 35.46
N ALA A 14 -19.69 -34.60 35.08
CA ALA A 14 -19.21 -33.30 34.67
C ALA A 14 -18.27 -32.78 35.76
N GLY A 15 -16.97 -32.85 35.50
CA GLY A 15 -15.95 -32.28 36.36
C GLY A 15 -16.21 -30.78 36.45
N ASP A 16 -16.47 -30.33 37.67
CA ASP A 16 -16.58 -28.94 38.07
C ASP A 16 -15.45 -28.13 37.41
N ALA A 17 -15.78 -27.28 36.43
CA ALA A 17 -14.83 -26.39 35.81
C ALA A 17 -14.41 -25.36 36.86
N ALA A 18 -13.32 -25.66 37.57
CA ALA A 18 -12.77 -24.82 38.63
C ALA A 18 -12.65 -23.38 38.13
N ARG A 19 -13.46 -22.47 38.70
CA ARG A 19 -13.46 -21.05 38.34
C ARG A 19 -12.02 -20.55 38.50
N PRO A 20 -11.41 -19.95 37.45
CA PRO A 20 -10.02 -19.52 37.53
C PRO A 20 -9.85 -18.57 38.72
N SER A 21 -8.86 -18.88 39.57
CA SER A 21 -8.63 -18.16 40.81
C SER A 21 -8.43 -16.67 40.53
N LEU A 22 -8.83 -15.84 41.49
CA LEU A 22 -8.76 -14.38 41.37
C LEU A 22 -7.31 -13.92 41.06
N ALA A 23 -6.32 -14.66 41.53
CA ALA A 23 -4.90 -14.50 41.22
C ALA A 23 -4.56 -14.77 39.74
N VAL A 24 -5.13 -15.81 39.10
CA VAL A 24 -4.94 -16.09 37.67
C VAL A 24 -5.60 -15.00 36.80
N ARG A 25 -6.76 -14.48 37.22
CA ARG A 25 -7.43 -13.36 36.53
C ARG A 25 -6.65 -12.04 36.66
N ILE A 26 -6.07 -11.77 37.84
CA ILE A 26 -5.20 -10.61 38.05
C ILE A 26 -3.89 -10.76 37.29
N ALA A 27 -3.26 -11.94 37.28
CA ALA A 27 -2.03 -12.21 36.53
C ALA A 27 -2.26 -12.09 35.01
N ALA A 28 -3.39 -12.59 34.49
CA ALA A 28 -3.77 -12.44 33.09
C ALA A 28 -4.07 -10.97 32.72
N ARG A 29 -4.70 -10.19 33.61
CA ARG A 29 -4.92 -8.75 33.43
C ARG A 29 -3.64 -7.92 33.58
N ALA A 30 -2.74 -8.29 34.47
CA ALA A 30 -1.47 -7.61 34.71
C ALA A 30 -0.47 -7.88 33.57
N GLY A 31 -0.37 -9.13 33.10
CA GLY A 31 0.40 -9.48 31.90
C GLY A 31 -0.13 -8.80 30.64
N GLY A 32 -1.46 -8.70 30.50
CA GLY A 32 -2.09 -7.92 29.43
C GLY A 32 -1.89 -6.40 29.59
N GLY A 33 -1.87 -5.88 30.82
CA GLY A 33 -1.69 -4.45 31.12
C GLY A 33 -0.28 -3.96 30.84
N VAL A 34 0.74 -4.67 31.32
CA VAL A 34 2.16 -4.35 31.05
C VAL A 34 2.45 -4.42 29.56
N MET A 35 1.96 -5.45 28.87
CA MET A 35 2.12 -5.58 27.42
C MET A 35 1.43 -4.43 26.67
N ARG A 36 0.21 -4.04 27.07
CA ARG A 36 -0.49 -2.89 26.46
C ARG A 36 0.28 -1.58 26.66
N VAL A 37 0.77 -1.32 27.87
CA VAL A 37 1.57 -0.12 28.15
C VAL A 37 2.85 -0.12 27.33
N PHE A 38 3.56 -1.25 27.27
CA PHE A 38 4.73 -1.41 26.43
C PHE A 38 4.42 -1.13 24.94
N LEU A 39 3.37 -1.73 24.39
CA LEU A 39 2.94 -1.50 23.00
C LEU A 39 2.57 -0.04 22.73
N VAL A 40 1.91 0.64 23.68
CA VAL A 40 1.59 2.07 23.57
C VAL A 40 2.86 2.91 23.58
N LEU A 41 3.83 2.63 24.44
CA LEU A 41 5.10 3.34 24.48
C LEU A 41 5.90 3.14 23.18
N VAL A 42 5.95 1.92 22.68
CA VAL A 42 6.57 1.61 21.37
C VAL A 42 5.86 2.37 20.25
N ALA A 43 4.53 2.39 20.23
CA ALA A 43 3.76 3.12 19.22
C ALA A 43 4.02 4.64 19.28
N LEU A 44 4.04 5.23 20.47
CA LEU A 44 4.36 6.65 20.66
C LEU A 44 5.80 6.97 20.22
N PHE A 45 6.75 6.10 20.55
CA PHE A 45 8.13 6.24 20.09
C PHE A 45 8.25 6.12 18.57
N TRP A 46 7.45 5.27 17.93
CA TRP A 46 7.44 5.12 16.48
C TRP A 46 6.79 6.32 15.76
N LEU A 47 5.80 6.97 16.40
CA LEU A 47 5.13 8.16 15.88
C LEU A 47 5.89 9.47 16.12
N MET A 48 6.89 9.48 17.01
CA MET A 48 7.74 10.65 17.29
C MET A 48 8.23 11.39 16.03
N PRO A 49 8.87 10.75 15.02
CA PRO A 49 9.32 11.45 13.83
C PRO A 49 8.17 12.09 13.04
N THR A 50 7.03 11.42 12.94
CA THR A 50 5.82 11.92 12.26
C THR A 50 5.24 13.13 13.00
N ILE A 51 5.14 13.05 14.33
CA ILE A 51 4.69 14.15 15.20
C ILE A 51 5.67 15.31 15.11
N GLY A 52 6.98 15.04 15.17
CA GLY A 52 8.01 16.06 15.04
C GLY A 52 7.97 16.76 13.69
N LEU A 53 7.72 16.03 12.60
CA LEU A 53 7.56 16.60 11.27
C LEU A 53 6.30 17.47 11.16
N LEU A 54 5.16 17.01 11.69
CA LEU A 54 3.92 17.79 11.76
C LEU A 54 4.09 19.08 12.56
N LEU A 55 4.73 19.00 13.73
CA LEU A 55 4.95 20.19 14.54
C LEU A 55 5.97 21.12 13.89
N SER A 56 6.98 20.59 13.22
CA SER A 56 7.93 21.40 12.45
C SER A 56 7.27 22.08 11.26
N SER A 57 6.34 21.42 10.56
CA SER A 57 5.66 22.02 9.41
C SER A 57 4.77 23.21 9.77
N LEU A 58 4.36 23.30 11.05
CA LEU A 58 3.54 24.38 11.60
C LEU A 58 4.36 25.50 12.27
N ARG A 59 5.68 25.54 12.13
CA ARG A 59 6.56 26.54 12.77
C ARG A 59 7.31 27.36 11.74
N ASP A 60 7.54 28.64 12.01
CA ASP A 60 8.36 29.49 11.14
C ASP A 60 9.76 28.91 10.96
N GLY A 61 10.37 29.09 9.78
CA GLY A 61 11.69 28.56 9.48
C GLY A 61 12.79 29.04 10.46
N LYS A 62 12.65 30.25 11.01
CA LYS A 62 13.56 30.77 12.05
C LYS A 62 13.48 29.95 13.34
N ASP A 63 12.27 29.56 13.74
CA ASP A 63 12.04 28.78 14.95
C ASP A 63 12.52 27.34 14.79
N ILE A 64 12.34 26.75 13.60
CA ILE A 64 12.86 25.41 13.26
C ILE A 64 14.40 25.42 13.33
N ALA A 65 15.05 26.47 12.82
CA ALA A 65 16.51 26.59 12.86
C ALA A 65 17.04 26.86 14.28
N ALA A 66 16.29 27.59 15.11
CA ALA A 66 16.71 27.98 16.46
C ALA A 66 16.48 26.88 17.51
N SER A 67 15.48 26.01 17.34
CA SER A 67 15.08 25.07 18.40
C SER A 67 14.30 23.85 17.88
N GLY A 68 14.33 22.77 18.67
CA GLY A 68 13.59 21.54 18.36
C GLY A 68 12.07 21.72 18.38
N TRP A 69 11.37 20.85 17.64
CA TRP A 69 9.90 20.88 17.48
C TRP A 69 9.12 20.77 18.80
N TRP A 70 9.71 20.19 19.85
CA TRP A 70 9.11 20.08 21.18
C TRP A 70 8.92 21.44 21.87
N GLN A 71 9.56 22.52 21.40
CA GLN A 71 9.41 23.86 21.95
C GLN A 71 7.97 24.41 21.82
N VAL A 72 7.17 23.84 20.92
CA VAL A 72 5.74 24.15 20.77
C VAL A 72 4.96 23.91 22.07
N PHE A 73 5.35 22.91 22.88
CA PHE A 73 4.66 22.62 24.15
C PHE A 73 4.89 23.68 25.21
N THR A 74 6.00 24.42 25.13
CA THR A 74 6.33 25.52 26.05
C THR A 74 5.97 26.89 25.47
N THR A 75 5.90 27.02 24.15
CA THR A 75 5.61 28.28 23.45
C THR A 75 4.64 28.03 22.29
N PRO A 76 3.33 27.80 22.57
CA PRO A 76 2.36 27.47 21.54
C PRO A 76 2.14 28.58 20.50
N SER A 77 2.54 29.83 20.80
CA SER A 77 2.47 30.97 19.88
C SER A 77 3.37 30.84 18.65
N GLN A 78 4.27 29.85 18.60
CA GLN A 78 5.10 29.54 17.42
C GLN A 78 4.33 28.80 16.32
N LEU A 79 3.09 28.36 16.60
CA LEU A 79 2.27 27.67 15.61
C LEU A 79 1.69 28.66 14.60
N THR A 80 1.95 28.42 13.32
CA THR A 80 1.46 29.20 12.19
C THR A 80 1.13 28.30 11.00
N LEU A 81 0.29 28.80 10.09
CA LEU A 81 -0.01 28.18 8.79
C LEU A 81 0.69 28.89 7.62
N ASP A 82 1.51 29.90 7.88
CA ASP A 82 2.16 30.71 6.85
C ASP A 82 3.02 29.86 5.91
N ASN A 83 3.76 28.89 6.46
CA ASN A 83 4.51 27.91 5.67
C ASN A 83 3.65 27.13 4.67
N TYR A 84 2.42 26.77 5.03
CA TYR A 84 1.50 26.10 4.10
C TYR A 84 0.98 27.07 3.04
N GLN A 85 0.78 28.36 3.36
CA GLN A 85 0.43 29.37 2.37
C GLN A 85 1.58 29.60 1.38
N HIS A 86 2.82 29.67 1.87
CA HIS A 86 4.03 29.74 1.02
C HIS A 86 4.19 28.49 0.15
N LEU A 87 3.96 27.31 0.72
CA LEU A 87 4.00 26.04 -0.02
C LEU A 87 2.97 25.99 -1.16
N LEU A 88 1.72 26.36 -0.87
CA LEU A 88 0.61 26.28 -1.82
C LEU A 88 0.60 27.44 -2.83
N SER A 89 1.32 28.52 -2.56
CA SER A 89 1.55 29.61 -3.51
C SER A 89 2.80 29.41 -4.37
N ASN A 90 3.64 28.41 -4.07
CA ASN A 90 4.84 28.09 -4.82
C ASN A 90 4.51 27.17 -6.00
N PRO A 91 4.53 27.68 -7.26
CA PRO A 91 4.15 26.90 -8.43
C PRO A 91 5.02 25.66 -8.62
N ALA A 92 6.30 25.74 -8.28
CA ALA A 92 7.21 24.62 -8.39
C ALA A 92 6.76 23.43 -7.54
N ILE A 93 6.14 23.68 -6.37
CA ILE A 93 5.65 22.60 -5.51
C ILE A 93 4.27 22.13 -5.94
N THR A 94 3.35 23.05 -6.26
CA THR A 94 1.99 22.67 -6.68
C THR A 94 1.99 21.91 -7.99
N ASP A 95 2.82 22.31 -8.95
CA ASP A 95 2.99 21.61 -10.22
C ASP A 95 3.64 20.25 -10.00
N SER A 96 4.59 20.15 -9.07
CA SER A 96 5.20 18.86 -8.69
C SER A 96 4.21 17.90 -8.05
N LEU A 97 3.29 18.39 -7.21
CA LEU A 97 2.19 17.58 -6.66
C LEU A 97 1.27 17.09 -7.78
N LEU A 98 0.94 17.95 -8.74
CA LEU A 98 0.12 17.58 -9.89
C LEU A 98 0.81 16.51 -10.74
N SER A 99 2.09 16.69 -11.06
CA SER A 99 2.90 15.71 -11.78
C SER A 99 2.97 14.37 -11.06
N THR A 100 3.09 14.39 -9.72
CA THR A 100 3.06 13.17 -8.89
C THR A 100 1.74 12.43 -9.04
N VAL A 101 0.61 13.14 -9.03
CA VAL A 101 -0.73 12.56 -9.22
C VAL A 101 -0.88 12.03 -10.65
N MET A 102 -0.45 12.80 -11.66
CA MET A 102 -0.50 12.43 -13.07
C MET A 102 0.39 11.21 -13.41
N ILE A 103 1.38 10.90 -12.58
CA ILE A 103 2.19 9.68 -12.71
C ILE A 103 1.56 8.53 -11.91
N THR A 104 1.27 8.78 -10.63
CA THR A 104 0.88 7.73 -9.68
C THR A 104 -0.47 7.12 -10.02
N VAL A 105 -1.48 7.95 -10.30
CA VAL A 105 -2.84 7.46 -10.53
C VAL A 105 -2.93 6.66 -11.83
N PRO A 106 -2.47 7.14 -13.00
CA PRO A 106 -2.52 6.35 -14.23
C PRO A 106 -1.69 5.07 -14.15
N SER A 107 -0.48 5.12 -13.56
CA SER A 107 0.34 3.91 -13.38
C SER A 107 -0.37 2.86 -12.54
N THR A 108 -0.98 3.28 -11.44
CA THR A 108 -1.73 2.37 -10.54
C THR A 108 -2.93 1.76 -11.25
N VAL A 109 -3.72 2.58 -11.94
CA VAL A 109 -4.91 2.12 -12.66
C VAL A 109 -4.52 1.16 -13.78
N LEU A 110 -3.50 1.49 -14.60
CA LEU A 110 -3.05 0.64 -15.69
C LEU A 110 -2.56 -0.73 -15.18
N VAL A 111 -1.73 -0.75 -14.13
CA VAL A 111 -1.23 -1.99 -13.54
C VAL A 111 -2.35 -2.83 -12.96
N VAL A 112 -3.29 -2.21 -12.23
CA VAL A 112 -4.44 -2.94 -11.65
C VAL A 112 -5.33 -3.51 -12.74
N VAL A 113 -5.68 -2.72 -13.76
CA VAL A 113 -6.59 -3.14 -14.83
C VAL A 113 -5.96 -4.25 -15.67
N ILE A 114 -4.76 -4.02 -16.21
CA ILE A 114 -4.06 -4.98 -17.07
C ILE A 114 -3.68 -6.22 -16.26
N GLY A 115 -3.17 -6.03 -15.04
CA GLY A 115 -2.82 -7.12 -14.12
C GLY A 115 -4.03 -7.97 -13.73
N SER A 116 -5.21 -7.38 -13.55
CA SER A 116 -6.44 -8.14 -13.27
C SER A 116 -6.89 -8.99 -14.45
N PHE A 117 -6.85 -8.45 -15.67
CA PHE A 117 -7.17 -9.22 -16.87
C PHE A 117 -6.18 -10.36 -17.09
N ALA A 118 -4.89 -10.08 -17.01
CA ALA A 118 -3.86 -11.10 -17.20
C ALA A 118 -3.87 -12.14 -16.08
N GLY A 119 -4.03 -11.72 -14.82
CA GLY A 119 -4.18 -12.62 -13.67
C GLY A 119 -5.36 -13.57 -13.83
N TYR A 120 -6.50 -13.06 -14.32
CA TYR A 120 -7.67 -13.90 -14.64
C TYR A 120 -7.37 -14.89 -15.75
N ALA A 121 -6.76 -14.43 -16.86
CA ALA A 121 -6.41 -15.29 -17.98
C ALA A 121 -5.45 -16.43 -17.55
N PHE A 122 -4.42 -16.12 -16.77
CA PHE A 122 -3.48 -17.14 -16.27
C PHE A 122 -4.09 -18.08 -15.22
N ALA A 123 -5.12 -17.65 -14.49
CA ALA A 123 -5.79 -18.49 -13.49
C ALA A 123 -6.85 -19.42 -14.09
N TRP A 124 -7.64 -18.95 -15.07
CA TRP A 124 -8.89 -19.61 -15.47
C TRP A 124 -9.07 -19.86 -16.97
N MET A 125 -8.26 -19.23 -17.84
CA MET A 125 -8.33 -19.48 -19.28
C MET A 125 -7.31 -20.54 -19.69
N ASP A 126 -7.70 -21.38 -20.65
CA ASP A 126 -6.83 -22.37 -21.26
C ASP A 126 -6.32 -21.86 -22.61
N PHE A 127 -5.01 -21.69 -22.75
CA PHE A 127 -4.36 -21.26 -23.99
C PHE A 127 -2.97 -21.91 -24.11
N PRO A 128 -2.47 -22.12 -25.35
CA PRO A 128 -1.21 -22.83 -25.56
C PRO A 128 -0.04 -22.09 -24.91
N GLY A 129 0.77 -22.82 -24.13
CA GLY A 129 1.96 -22.27 -23.47
C GLY A 129 1.69 -21.40 -22.24
N ARG A 130 0.47 -21.43 -21.66
CA ARG A 130 0.10 -20.66 -20.46
C ARG A 130 1.15 -20.70 -19.36
N ASP A 131 1.59 -21.89 -18.97
CA ASP A 131 2.53 -22.03 -17.85
C ASP A 131 3.92 -21.50 -18.21
N TRP A 132 4.35 -21.64 -19.47
CA TRP A 132 5.61 -21.06 -19.94
C TRP A 132 5.58 -19.53 -19.91
N TRP A 133 4.51 -18.92 -20.42
CA TRP A 133 4.34 -17.46 -20.34
C TRP A 133 4.26 -16.98 -18.89
N PHE A 134 3.63 -17.75 -18.00
CA PHE A 134 3.61 -17.41 -16.58
C PHE A 134 5.01 -17.50 -15.95
N LEU A 135 5.82 -18.49 -16.32
CA LEU A 135 7.22 -18.57 -15.89
C LEU A 135 8.04 -17.37 -16.38
N VAL A 136 7.80 -16.88 -17.60
CA VAL A 136 8.42 -15.63 -18.09
C VAL A 136 8.02 -14.45 -17.22
N VAL A 137 6.73 -14.29 -16.89
CA VAL A 137 6.25 -13.25 -15.98
C VAL A 137 6.95 -13.31 -14.63
N VAL A 138 7.08 -14.51 -14.05
CA VAL A 138 7.80 -14.69 -12.78
C VAL A 138 9.30 -14.37 -12.94
N GLY A 139 9.93 -14.75 -14.06
CA GLY A 139 11.32 -14.42 -14.35
C GLY A 139 11.57 -12.92 -14.45
N LEU A 140 10.60 -12.14 -14.95
CA LEU A 140 10.70 -10.68 -15.03
C LEU A 140 10.76 -10.01 -13.65
N LEU A 141 10.24 -10.64 -12.58
CA LEU A 141 10.35 -10.12 -11.21
C LEU A 141 11.80 -10.07 -10.70
N VAL A 142 12.67 -10.90 -11.26
CA VAL A 142 14.07 -11.00 -10.84
C VAL A 142 14.90 -9.81 -11.36
N VAL A 143 14.43 -9.15 -12.42
CA VAL A 143 15.17 -8.06 -13.08
C VAL A 143 15.16 -6.82 -12.18
N PRO A 144 16.33 -6.36 -11.70
CA PRO A 144 16.40 -5.14 -10.90
C PRO A 144 16.09 -3.93 -11.78
N VAL A 145 15.22 -3.04 -11.30
CA VAL A 145 14.85 -1.79 -11.97
C VAL A 145 16.09 -0.99 -12.39
N GLN A 146 17.13 -0.99 -11.56
CA GLN A 146 18.37 -0.23 -11.75
C GLN A 146 19.12 -0.65 -13.03
N VAL A 147 19.12 -1.95 -13.36
CA VAL A 147 19.82 -2.47 -14.55
C VAL A 147 19.11 -2.03 -15.83
N ALA A 148 17.79 -1.81 -15.76
CA ALA A 148 16.98 -1.42 -16.89
C ALA A 148 16.98 0.09 -17.16
N LEU A 149 17.47 0.93 -16.24
CA LEU A 149 17.41 2.40 -16.38
C LEU A 149 18.08 2.90 -17.67
N ILE A 150 19.32 2.47 -17.93
CA ILE A 150 20.09 2.90 -19.13
C ILE A 150 19.47 2.40 -20.45
N PRO A 151 19.14 1.11 -20.63
CA PRO A 151 18.55 0.66 -21.88
C PRO A 151 17.16 1.26 -22.12
N VAL A 152 16.34 1.41 -21.06
CA VAL A 152 15.00 1.98 -21.20
C VAL A 152 15.04 3.49 -21.47
N SER A 153 15.97 4.24 -20.88
CA SER A 153 16.14 5.66 -21.19
C SER A 153 16.51 5.89 -22.65
N LYS A 154 17.43 5.07 -23.19
CA LYS A 154 17.77 5.08 -24.62
C LYS A 154 16.56 4.76 -25.49
N LEU A 155 15.81 3.72 -25.15
CA LEU A 155 14.59 3.34 -25.88
C LEU A 155 13.56 4.48 -25.87
N PHE A 156 13.27 5.05 -24.71
CA PHE A 156 12.33 6.17 -24.59
C PHE A 156 12.82 7.41 -25.34
N GLY A 157 14.13 7.65 -25.37
CA GLY A 157 14.74 8.71 -26.17
C GLY A 157 14.49 8.51 -27.65
N THR A 158 14.66 7.28 -28.17
CA THR A 158 14.35 6.97 -29.58
C THR A 158 12.87 7.09 -29.91
N LEU A 159 11.99 6.81 -28.94
CA LEU A 159 10.54 6.92 -29.10
C LEU A 159 10.01 8.35 -28.87
N GLY A 160 10.85 9.29 -28.42
CA GLY A 160 10.44 10.66 -28.11
C GLY A 160 9.57 10.81 -26.85
N ILE A 161 9.61 9.83 -25.94
CA ILE A 161 8.84 9.83 -24.69
C ILE A 161 9.72 9.92 -23.43
N PHE A 162 11.03 10.12 -23.60
CA PHE A 162 11.96 10.38 -22.50
C PHE A 162 11.75 11.78 -21.91
N GLU A 163 11.97 11.94 -20.60
CA GLU A 163 11.67 13.20 -19.87
C GLU A 163 10.20 13.64 -20.00
N THR A 164 9.27 12.67 -20.04
CA THR A 164 7.82 12.94 -20.09
C THR A 164 7.06 12.18 -19.02
N THR A 165 5.95 12.76 -18.56
CA THR A 165 4.99 12.10 -17.66
C THR A 165 4.54 10.74 -18.21
N LEU A 166 4.28 10.65 -19.51
CA LEU A 166 3.88 9.40 -20.17
C LEU A 166 4.99 8.34 -20.06
N GLY A 167 6.24 8.72 -20.29
CA GLY A 167 7.39 7.83 -20.14
C GLY A 167 7.44 7.25 -18.72
N VAL A 168 7.34 8.10 -17.69
CA VAL A 168 7.35 7.63 -16.30
C VAL A 168 6.18 6.70 -15.99
N VAL A 169 4.98 7.00 -16.51
CA VAL A 169 3.79 6.13 -16.36
C VAL A 169 4.02 4.75 -17.00
N LEU A 170 4.53 4.72 -18.23
CA LEU A 170 4.79 3.46 -18.94
C LEU A 170 5.90 2.64 -18.27
N PHE A 171 6.93 3.30 -17.74
CA PHE A 171 7.98 2.65 -16.97
C PHE A 171 7.39 1.92 -15.75
N HIS A 172 6.68 2.63 -14.89
CA HIS A 172 6.08 2.04 -13.69
C HIS A 172 5.03 0.99 -14.02
N THR A 173 4.30 1.17 -15.13
CA THR A 173 3.34 0.16 -15.60
C THR A 173 4.06 -1.12 -15.98
N ALA A 174 5.08 -1.04 -16.84
CA ALA A 174 5.82 -2.22 -17.31
C ALA A 174 6.48 -3.00 -16.15
N PHE A 175 7.07 -2.30 -15.17
CA PHE A 175 7.71 -2.93 -14.02
C PHE A 175 6.74 -3.38 -12.92
N GLY A 176 5.57 -2.75 -12.80
CA GLY A 176 4.53 -3.18 -11.85
C GLY A 176 3.75 -4.41 -12.32
N LEU A 177 3.63 -4.62 -13.64
CA LEU A 177 2.83 -5.71 -14.20
C LEU A 177 3.24 -7.12 -13.78
N PRO A 178 4.53 -7.51 -13.76
CA PRO A 178 4.91 -8.84 -13.33
C PRO A 178 4.41 -9.20 -11.94
N PHE A 179 4.51 -8.25 -11.00
CA PHE A 179 4.05 -8.44 -9.61
C PHE A 179 2.52 -8.50 -9.55
N ALA A 180 1.84 -7.60 -10.26
CA ALA A 180 0.38 -7.58 -10.34
C ALA A 180 -0.19 -8.90 -10.89
N ILE A 181 0.37 -9.40 -11.99
CA ILE A 181 -0.06 -10.64 -12.63
C ILE A 181 0.19 -11.83 -11.72
N PHE A 182 1.39 -11.92 -11.13
CA PHE A 182 1.73 -12.98 -10.19
C PHE A 182 0.79 -13.03 -8.99
N LEU A 183 0.60 -11.88 -8.32
CA LEU A 183 -0.23 -11.76 -7.13
C LEU A 183 -1.68 -12.11 -7.44
N LEU A 184 -2.26 -11.49 -8.49
CA LEU A 184 -3.67 -11.67 -8.82
C LEU A 184 -3.96 -13.06 -9.39
N ARG A 185 -3.06 -13.65 -10.18
CA ARG A 185 -3.22 -15.05 -10.60
C ARG A 185 -3.31 -15.97 -9.38
N ASN A 186 -2.37 -15.85 -8.45
CA ASN A 186 -2.33 -16.73 -7.28
C ASN A 186 -3.60 -16.59 -6.44
N PHE A 187 -4.07 -15.36 -6.23
CA PHE A 187 -5.33 -15.13 -5.52
C PHE A 187 -6.55 -15.64 -6.28
N PHE A 188 -6.67 -15.33 -7.58
CA PHE A 188 -7.83 -15.76 -8.37
C PHE A 188 -7.90 -17.28 -8.52
N ALA A 189 -6.76 -17.98 -8.51
CA ALA A 189 -6.71 -19.44 -8.53
C ALA A 189 -7.28 -20.09 -7.26
N GLU A 190 -7.39 -19.36 -6.14
CA GLU A 190 -8.00 -19.85 -4.89
C GLU A 190 -9.53 -19.80 -4.91
N ILE A 191 -10.14 -19.13 -5.91
CA ILE A 191 -11.59 -19.07 -6.07
C ILE A 191 -12.11 -20.49 -6.39
N PRO A 192 -13.10 -21.03 -5.65
CA PRO A 192 -13.63 -22.36 -5.90
C PRO A 192 -14.13 -22.52 -7.34
N ARG A 193 -13.68 -23.58 -8.02
CA ARG A 193 -14.01 -23.84 -9.43
C ARG A 193 -15.51 -24.03 -9.62
N GLU A 194 -16.20 -24.58 -8.63
CA GLU A 194 -17.64 -24.84 -8.64
C GLU A 194 -18.46 -23.56 -8.84
N LEU A 195 -17.99 -22.42 -8.31
CA LEU A 195 -18.65 -21.12 -8.52
C LEU A 195 -18.58 -20.68 -9.98
N LEU A 196 -17.46 -20.95 -10.65
CA LEU A 196 -17.24 -20.58 -12.03
C LEU A 196 -18.02 -21.50 -12.98
N GLU A 197 -18.07 -22.79 -12.67
CA GLU A 197 -18.87 -23.78 -13.40
C GLU A 197 -20.37 -23.49 -13.27
N ALA A 198 -20.87 -23.18 -12.07
CA ALA A 198 -22.26 -22.79 -11.87
C ALA A 198 -22.62 -21.54 -12.69
N ALA A 199 -21.78 -20.51 -12.66
CA ALA A 199 -22.01 -19.30 -13.46
C ALA A 199 -21.98 -19.57 -14.97
N ARG A 200 -21.13 -20.52 -15.44
CA ARG A 200 -21.11 -20.96 -16.85
C ARG A 200 -22.37 -21.72 -17.22
N LEU A 201 -22.92 -22.55 -16.33
CA LEU A 201 -24.22 -23.22 -16.51
C LEU A 201 -25.37 -22.21 -16.62
N ASP A 202 -25.27 -21.08 -15.91
CA ASP A 202 -26.19 -19.92 -16.04
C ASP A 202 -25.96 -19.06 -17.30
N GLY A 203 -25.10 -19.52 -18.22
CA GLY A 203 -24.82 -18.85 -19.49
C GLY A 203 -23.91 -17.62 -19.39
N ALA A 204 -23.12 -17.49 -18.31
CA ALA A 204 -22.13 -16.42 -18.22
C ALA A 204 -20.92 -16.67 -19.15
N GLY A 205 -20.71 -15.78 -20.11
CA GLY A 205 -19.46 -15.70 -20.88
C GLY A 205 -18.31 -15.11 -20.06
N GLU A 206 -17.08 -15.20 -20.59
CA GLU A 206 -15.84 -14.86 -19.87
C GLU A 206 -15.82 -13.44 -19.27
N ILE A 207 -16.28 -12.41 -20.00
CA ILE A 207 -16.35 -11.03 -19.47
C ILE A 207 -17.34 -10.93 -18.30
N ARG A 208 -18.47 -11.65 -18.37
CA ARG A 208 -19.46 -11.67 -17.28
C ARG A 208 -18.90 -12.44 -16.08
N LEU A 209 -18.18 -13.53 -16.31
CA LEU A 209 -17.52 -14.32 -15.27
C LEU A 209 -16.47 -13.47 -14.53
N PHE A 210 -15.61 -12.80 -15.29
CA PHE A 210 -14.60 -11.89 -14.74
C PHE A 210 -15.23 -10.75 -13.93
N THR A 211 -16.18 -10.02 -14.50
CA THR A 211 -16.72 -8.80 -13.86
C THR A 211 -17.70 -9.07 -12.71
N ARG A 212 -18.50 -10.14 -12.78
CA ARG A 212 -19.55 -10.42 -11.78
C ARG A 212 -19.18 -11.48 -10.75
N VAL A 213 -18.18 -12.32 -11.02
CA VAL A 213 -17.78 -13.40 -10.11
C VAL A 213 -16.37 -13.19 -9.60
N VAL A 214 -15.37 -13.13 -10.50
CA VAL A 214 -13.97 -13.06 -10.08
C VAL A 214 -13.59 -11.72 -9.48
N MET A 215 -13.94 -10.59 -10.11
CA MET A 215 -13.55 -9.26 -9.62
C MET A 215 -14.13 -8.95 -8.23
N PRO A 216 -15.42 -9.23 -7.91
CA PRO A 216 -15.95 -8.99 -6.57
C PRO A 216 -15.29 -9.87 -5.49
N LEU A 217 -15.05 -11.15 -5.78
CA LEU A 217 -14.36 -12.07 -4.87
C LEU A 217 -12.87 -11.71 -4.73
N GLY A 218 -12.28 -11.22 -5.81
CA GLY A 218 -10.91 -10.71 -5.93
C GLY A 218 -10.69 -9.32 -5.36
N GLY A 219 -11.76 -8.63 -4.96
CA GLY A 219 -11.73 -7.23 -4.51
C GLY A 219 -10.65 -6.92 -3.47
N PRO A 220 -10.44 -7.76 -2.44
CA PRO A 220 -9.39 -7.52 -1.45
C PRO A 220 -7.97 -7.59 -2.02
N ALA A 221 -7.69 -8.54 -2.92
CA ALA A 221 -6.39 -8.66 -3.56
C ALA A 221 -6.14 -7.50 -4.54
N ILE A 222 -7.17 -7.11 -5.30
CA ILE A 222 -7.12 -5.96 -6.21
C ILE A 222 -6.88 -4.66 -5.43
N ALA A 223 -7.56 -4.46 -4.30
CA ALA A 223 -7.35 -3.30 -3.43
C ALA A 223 -5.94 -3.29 -2.83
N SER A 224 -5.45 -4.46 -2.38
CA SER A 224 -4.08 -4.61 -1.86
C SER A 224 -3.05 -4.25 -2.93
N LEU A 225 -3.20 -4.78 -4.15
CA LEU A 225 -2.36 -4.43 -5.29
C LEU A 225 -2.37 -2.93 -5.57
N GLY A 226 -3.56 -2.32 -5.60
CA GLY A 226 -3.72 -0.89 -5.85
C GLY A 226 -2.98 -0.04 -4.81
N ILE A 227 -3.07 -0.40 -3.53
CA ILE A 227 -2.33 0.27 -2.45
C ILE A 227 -0.83 0.12 -2.63
N PHE A 228 -0.31 -1.11 -2.82
CA PHE A 228 1.12 -1.35 -2.98
C PHE A 228 1.69 -0.63 -4.20
N GLN A 229 0.97 -0.67 -5.32
CA GLN A 229 1.36 0.01 -6.54
C GLN A 229 1.34 1.54 -6.36
N PHE A 230 0.29 2.10 -5.75
CA PHE A 230 0.21 3.52 -5.46
C PHE A 230 1.37 3.97 -4.57
N LEU A 231 1.63 3.25 -3.48
CA LEU A 231 2.72 3.56 -2.56
C LEU A 231 4.09 3.45 -3.24
N TRP A 232 4.31 2.45 -4.08
CA TRP A 232 5.57 2.29 -4.79
C TRP A 232 5.82 3.47 -5.74
N VAL A 233 4.84 3.82 -6.58
CA VAL A 233 4.99 4.91 -7.57
C VAL A 233 5.05 6.28 -6.89
N TRP A 234 4.22 6.54 -5.88
CA TRP A 234 4.21 7.83 -5.16
C TRP A 234 5.54 8.13 -4.48
N ASN A 235 6.17 7.11 -3.90
CA ASN A 235 7.42 7.25 -3.17
C ASN A 235 8.66 7.08 -4.06
N ASP A 236 8.51 6.77 -5.35
CA ASP A 236 9.65 6.61 -6.22
C ASP A 236 10.35 7.96 -6.46
N MET A 237 11.64 7.97 -6.14
CA MET A 237 12.53 9.10 -6.43
C MET A 237 13.54 8.73 -7.51
N LEU A 238 13.93 7.46 -7.63
CA LEU A 238 15.04 7.06 -8.48
C LEU A 238 14.67 7.14 -9.97
N VAL A 239 13.54 6.56 -10.35
CA VAL A 239 13.04 6.62 -11.73
C VAL A 239 12.63 8.06 -12.03
N ALA A 240 11.97 8.73 -11.09
CA ALA A 240 11.60 10.14 -11.22
C ALA A 240 12.80 11.05 -11.52
N LEU A 241 13.94 10.88 -10.83
CA LEU A 241 15.17 11.65 -11.05
C LEU A 241 15.77 11.48 -12.46
N ILE A 242 15.46 10.37 -13.13
CA ILE A 242 16.09 10.01 -14.40
C ILE A 242 15.14 10.24 -15.59
N PHE A 243 13.85 10.00 -15.40
CA PHE A 243 12.86 9.94 -16.49
C PHE A 243 11.81 11.04 -16.48
N ALA A 244 11.63 11.74 -15.36
CA ALA A 244 10.60 12.77 -15.28
C ALA A 244 11.03 14.05 -15.98
N ASP A 245 10.05 14.84 -16.39
CA ASP A 245 10.27 16.19 -16.92
C ASP A 245 10.96 17.06 -15.86
N SER A 246 12.08 17.68 -16.25
CA SER A 246 12.84 18.57 -15.38
C SER A 246 12.12 19.89 -15.08
N GLY A 247 11.16 20.30 -15.91
CA GLY A 247 10.35 21.50 -15.72
C GLY A 247 9.24 21.34 -14.67
N SER A 248 8.75 20.12 -14.48
CA SER A 248 7.72 19.80 -13.48
C SER A 248 7.95 18.41 -12.87
N PRO A 249 9.01 18.25 -12.06
CA PRO A 249 9.38 16.96 -11.51
C PRO A 249 8.37 16.50 -10.43
N PRO A 250 8.29 15.20 -10.10
CA PRO A 250 7.44 14.73 -9.01
C PRO A 250 7.89 15.28 -7.65
N ILE A 251 6.98 15.28 -6.67
CA ILE A 251 7.18 15.89 -5.36
C ILE A 251 8.39 15.33 -4.62
N THR A 252 8.70 14.05 -4.79
CA THR A 252 9.90 13.40 -4.23
C THR A 252 11.19 14.07 -4.72
N VAL A 253 11.26 14.36 -6.02
CA VAL A 253 12.39 15.04 -6.66
C VAL A 253 12.40 16.52 -6.31
N ALA A 254 11.24 17.19 -6.36
CA ALA A 254 11.13 18.61 -6.04
C ALA A 254 11.61 18.90 -4.61
N LEU A 255 11.16 18.12 -3.62
CA LEU A 255 11.62 18.24 -2.24
C LEU A 255 13.11 17.92 -2.09
N GLN A 256 13.62 16.94 -2.83
CA GLN A 256 15.05 16.62 -2.81
C GLN A 256 15.91 17.79 -3.35
N GLN A 257 15.42 18.50 -4.36
CA GLN A 257 16.07 19.72 -4.87
C GLN A 257 16.05 20.85 -3.84
N GLN A 258 14.96 20.98 -3.05
CA GLN A 258 14.89 21.95 -1.95
C GLN A 258 15.94 21.68 -0.87
N VAL A 259 16.19 20.41 -0.52
CA VAL A 259 17.24 20.04 0.46
C VAL A 259 18.63 20.50 0.00
N ARG A 260 18.90 20.49 -1.31
CA ARG A 260 20.20 20.90 -1.87
C ARG A 260 20.42 22.41 -1.86
N GLN A 261 19.36 23.21 -1.77
CA GLN A 261 19.44 24.66 -1.60
C GLN A 261 19.61 24.98 -0.11
N PHE A 262 20.86 25.00 0.35
CA PHE A 262 21.18 25.24 1.77
C PHE A 262 20.59 26.57 2.28
N GLY A 263 19.83 26.49 3.38
CA GLY A 263 19.69 27.57 4.36
C GLY A 263 18.42 28.42 4.34
N ASN A 264 17.58 28.38 3.30
CA ASN A 264 16.44 29.32 3.19
C ASN A 264 15.08 28.71 2.83
N ASN A 265 14.97 27.39 2.65
CA ASN A 265 13.74 26.74 2.17
C ASN A 265 13.13 25.79 3.20
N ILE A 266 13.49 25.93 4.49
CA ILE A 266 13.00 25.05 5.55
C ILE A 266 11.50 25.22 5.80
N ASP A 267 11.00 26.42 5.51
CA ASP A 267 9.59 26.83 5.47
C ASP A 267 8.81 26.11 4.36
N VAL A 268 9.48 25.61 3.31
CA VAL A 268 8.90 24.78 2.24
C VAL A 268 9.11 23.29 2.52
N LEU A 269 10.29 22.92 3.02
CA LEU A 269 10.70 21.53 3.16
C LEU A 269 9.87 20.76 4.20
N ALA A 270 9.68 21.33 5.40
CA ALA A 270 8.92 20.69 6.46
C ALA A 270 7.43 20.47 6.08
N PRO A 271 6.66 21.48 5.64
CA PRO A 271 5.28 21.26 5.22
C PRO A 271 5.18 20.46 3.92
N GLY A 272 6.12 20.61 2.98
CA GLY A 272 6.14 19.83 1.75
C GLY A 272 6.35 18.34 2.00
N ALA A 273 7.31 17.98 2.86
CA ALA A 273 7.54 16.60 3.28
C ALA A 273 6.33 16.04 4.04
N PHE A 274 5.70 16.84 4.91
CA PHE A 274 4.49 16.42 5.62
C PHE A 274 3.32 16.16 4.66
N VAL A 275 3.06 17.06 3.71
CA VAL A 275 2.02 16.88 2.68
C VAL A 275 2.29 15.64 1.83
N SER A 276 3.53 15.45 1.38
CA SER A 276 3.94 14.27 0.61
C SER A 276 3.71 12.96 1.36
N MET A 277 3.87 12.95 2.69
CA MET A 277 3.61 11.79 3.54
C MET A 277 2.11 11.55 3.82
N VAL A 278 1.33 12.62 4.05
CA VAL A 278 -0.09 12.50 4.44
C VAL A 278 -0.96 12.00 3.29
N ILE A 279 -0.66 12.37 2.05
CA ILE A 279 -1.49 11.99 0.89
C ILE A 279 -1.57 10.45 0.74
N PRO A 280 -0.47 9.68 0.70
CA PRO A 280 -0.52 8.23 0.68
C PRO A 280 -1.25 7.61 1.86
N LEU A 281 -1.10 8.19 3.05
CA LEU A 281 -1.77 7.70 4.25
C LEU A 281 -3.29 7.90 4.16
N ALA A 282 -3.74 9.05 3.64
CA ALA A 282 -5.15 9.32 3.39
C ALA A 282 -5.73 8.35 2.36
N VAL A 283 -5.00 8.09 1.26
CA VAL A 283 -5.37 7.08 0.25
C VAL A 283 -5.46 5.70 0.88
N PHE A 284 -4.45 5.28 1.66
CA PHE A 284 -4.49 4.01 2.38
C PHE A 284 -5.73 3.88 3.27
N PHE A 285 -6.04 4.88 4.10
CA PHE A 285 -7.21 4.84 4.97
C PHE A 285 -8.54 4.88 4.20
N ALA A 286 -8.58 5.47 3.01
CA ALA A 286 -9.75 5.43 2.14
C ALA A 286 -10.01 4.02 1.59
N PHE A 287 -8.95 3.25 1.29
CA PHE A 287 -9.03 1.89 0.73
C PHE A 287 -8.84 0.76 1.75
N GLN A 288 -8.61 1.07 3.05
CA GLN A 288 -8.34 0.07 4.09
C GLN A 288 -9.51 -0.91 4.31
N ARG A 289 -10.77 -0.49 4.11
CA ARG A 289 -11.94 -1.32 4.38
C ARG A 289 -12.01 -2.52 3.43
N GLN A 290 -11.54 -2.34 2.20
CA GLN A 290 -11.46 -3.36 1.17
C GLN A 290 -10.31 -4.35 1.44
N PHE A 291 -9.25 -3.90 2.12
CA PHE A 291 -8.13 -4.75 2.55
C PHE A 291 -8.53 -5.70 3.69
N VAL A 292 -9.26 -5.20 4.70
CA VAL A 292 -9.61 -5.97 5.91
C VAL A 292 -10.67 -7.05 5.66
N SER A 293 -11.58 -6.85 4.70
CA SER A 293 -12.61 -7.85 4.37
C SER A 293 -12.05 -9.15 3.76
N GLY A 294 -10.91 -9.09 3.06
CA GLY A 294 -10.27 -10.27 2.47
C GLY A 294 -9.53 -11.17 3.46
N VAL A 295 -8.84 -10.56 4.44
CA VAL A 295 -8.12 -11.30 5.48
C VAL A 295 -9.08 -12.06 6.40
N MET A 296 -10.27 -11.49 6.64
CA MET A 296 -11.28 -12.12 7.49
C MET A 296 -12.09 -13.22 6.80
N ALA A 297 -12.22 -13.20 5.47
CA ALA A 297 -12.92 -14.24 4.72
C ALA A 297 -12.15 -15.58 4.69
N GLY A 298 -10.81 -15.54 4.79
CA GLY A 298 -9.96 -16.73 4.88
C GLY A 298 -9.86 -17.35 6.28
N ALA A 299 -10.27 -16.63 7.33
CA ALA A 299 -10.23 -17.10 8.73
C ALA A 299 -11.49 -17.90 9.15
N VAL A 300 -12.46 -18.02 8.25
CA VAL A 300 -13.66 -18.86 8.43
C VAL A 300 -13.54 -20.06 7.49
N LYS A 301 -12.52 -20.89 7.71
CA LYS A 301 -12.43 -22.27 7.24
C LYS A 301 -11.91 -23.12 8.39
#